data_AF-A0A0S4WZB9-F1
#
_entry.id   AF-A0A0S4WZB9-F1
#
_cell.length_a   1.000
_cell.length_b   1.000
_cell.length_c   1.000
_cell.angle_alpha   90.00
_cell.angle_beta   90.00
_cell.angle_gamma   90.00
#
_symmetry.space_group_name_H-M   'P 1'
#
loop_
_entity.id
_entity.type
_entity.pdbx_description
1 polymer ?
#
loop_
_entity_poly.entity_id
_entity_poly.type
_entity_poly.pdbx_seq_one_letter_code
_entity_poly.pdbx_strand_id
1 'polypeptide(L)'
;MQLLSHPDLHDELQVDEGCAERLLKAASGAASSSRQPFDMRSRDVKRQLWLTRPWRRDATGRAYLRSDGYYVLSRVSDGAWQYEIRKCGDKENRLVGNGYSSDIAARLAAFDAITELLQADAQIIGEAA
;
A
#
# COMPACT_ATOMS: atom_id res chain seq x y z
N MET A 1 7.74 25.68 -18.63
CA MET A 1 7.06 26.08 -17.37
C MET A 1 5.57 26.11 -17.62
N GLN A 2 4.82 25.14 -17.10
CA GLN A 2 3.36 25.11 -17.20
C GLN A 2 2.77 25.01 -15.80
N LEU A 3 1.71 25.79 -15.56
CA LEU A 3 0.99 25.86 -14.31
C LEU A 3 -0.31 25.06 -14.48
N LEU A 4 -0.47 24.00 -13.69
CA LEU A 4 -1.66 23.16 -13.69
C LEU A 4 -2.47 23.48 -12.44
N SER A 5 -3.64 24.08 -12.62
CA SER A 5 -4.60 24.33 -11.55
C SER A 5 -5.70 23.27 -11.62
N HIS A 6 -5.83 22.45 -10.58
CA HIS A 6 -6.95 21.53 -10.40
C HIS A 6 -7.87 22.09 -9.30
N PRO A 7 -9.21 22.16 -9.49
CA PRO A 7 -10.12 22.80 -8.55
C PRO A 7 -10.21 22.14 -7.17
N ASP A 8 -9.60 20.96 -7.00
CA ASP A 8 -9.57 20.20 -5.74
C ASP A 8 -8.24 20.33 -4.97
N LEU A 9 -7.24 21.02 -5.55
CA LEU A 9 -5.95 21.30 -4.90
C LEU A 9 -5.83 22.79 -4.61
N HIS A 10 -5.75 23.15 -3.32
CA HIS A 10 -5.49 24.51 -2.87
C HIS A 10 -4.00 24.90 -2.90
N ASP A 11 -3.14 24.12 -3.57
CA ASP A 11 -1.69 24.35 -3.61
C ASP A 11 -1.13 24.12 -5.02
N GLU A 12 -0.37 25.07 -5.52
CA GLU A 12 0.22 25.06 -6.86
C GLU A 12 1.47 24.17 -6.88
N LEU A 13 1.35 22.97 -7.46
CA LEU A 13 2.47 22.05 -7.62
C LEU A 13 3.35 22.46 -8.81
N GLN A 14 4.55 22.99 -8.53
CA GLN A 14 5.58 23.16 -9.55
C GLN A 14 6.17 21.80 -9.94
N VAL A 15 6.01 21.45 -11.22
CA VAL A 15 6.59 20.23 -11.82
C VAL A 15 7.46 20.60 -13.00
N ASP A 16 8.50 19.80 -13.25
CA ASP A 16 9.34 19.96 -14.43
C ASP A 16 8.58 19.56 -15.72
N GLU A 17 9.09 20.01 -16.87
CA GLU A 17 8.48 19.80 -18.18
C GLU A 17 8.23 18.32 -18.50
N GLY A 18 9.13 17.43 -18.08
CA GLY A 18 8.99 15.99 -18.26
C GLY A 18 7.92 15.38 -17.35
N CYS A 19 7.69 15.94 -16.16
CA CYS A 19 6.59 15.54 -15.29
C CYS A 19 5.22 16.05 -15.80
N ALA A 20 5.17 17.27 -16.34
CA ALA A 20 3.96 17.84 -16.93
C ALA A 20 3.46 17.00 -18.13
N GLU A 21 4.36 16.62 -19.04
CA GLU A 21 3.99 15.78 -20.19
C GLU A 21 3.48 14.39 -19.77
N ARG A 22 4.09 13.78 -18.76
CA ARG A 22 3.65 12.48 -18.24
C ARG A 22 2.27 12.54 -17.60
N LEU A 23 1.97 13.62 -16.88
CA LEU A 23 0.65 13.87 -16.28
C LEU A 23 -0.42 14.14 -17.35
N LEU A 24 -0.13 14.98 -18.36
CA LEU A 24 -1.06 15.23 -19.45
C LEU A 24 -1.35 13.97 -20.27
N LYS A 25 -0.33 13.14 -20.53
CA LYS A 25 -0.50 11.86 -21.23
C LYS A 25 -1.34 10.87 -20.44
N ALA A 26 -1.19 10.84 -19.11
CA ALA A 26 -2.00 10.02 -18.23
C ALA A 26 -3.48 10.49 -18.21
N ALA A 27 -3.72 11.80 -18.18
CA ALA A 27 -5.07 12.37 -18.21
C ALA A 27 -5.78 12.14 -19.56
N SER A 28 -5.04 12.21 -20.67
CA SER A 28 -5.58 12.02 -22.03
C SER A 28 -5.92 10.56 -22.34
N GLY A 29 -5.41 9.60 -21.54
CA GLY A 29 -5.77 8.18 -21.62
C GLY A 29 -7.01 7.78 -20.81
N ALA A 30 -7.63 8.71 -20.08
CA ALA A 30 -8.67 8.42 -19.08
C ALA A 30 -10.11 8.32 -19.64
N ALA A 31 -10.30 8.40 -20.96
CA ALA A 31 -11.60 8.17 -21.60
C ALA A 31 -11.77 6.70 -22.01
N SER A 32 -11.63 5.75 -21.07
CA SER A 32 -12.11 4.36 -21.19
C SER A 32 -11.96 3.64 -19.86
N SER A 33 -13.07 3.44 -19.17
CA SER A 33 -13.19 2.49 -18.06
C SER A 33 -12.73 1.11 -18.51
N SER A 34 -11.51 0.73 -18.14
CA SER A 34 -10.98 -0.62 -18.30
C SER A 34 -9.84 -0.80 -17.31
N ARG A 35 -9.93 -1.87 -16.51
CA ARG A 35 -8.98 -2.32 -15.49
C ARG A 35 -7.55 -1.93 -15.86
N GLN A 36 -7.02 -0.87 -15.24
CA GLN A 36 -5.63 -0.51 -15.41
C GLN A 36 -4.77 -1.72 -15.02
N PRO A 37 -3.89 -2.23 -15.89
CA PRO A 37 -2.92 -3.23 -15.47
C PRO A 37 -2.09 -2.58 -14.36
N PHE A 38 -2.14 -3.16 -13.16
CA PHE A 38 -1.30 -2.77 -12.04
C PHE A 38 0.14 -2.79 -12.58
N ASP A 39 0.74 -1.62 -12.78
CA ASP A 39 2.09 -1.51 -13.33
C ASP A 39 3.03 -2.31 -12.42
N MET A 40 3.45 -3.49 -12.89
CA MET A 40 4.18 -4.46 -12.05
C MET A 40 5.45 -3.83 -11.49
N ARG A 41 6.11 -2.99 -12.29
CA ARG A 41 7.28 -2.20 -11.88
C ARG A 41 6.96 -1.29 -10.69
N SER A 42 5.82 -0.60 -10.72
CA SER A 42 5.35 0.21 -9.60
C SER A 42 5.06 -0.63 -8.34
N ARG A 43 4.53 -1.85 -8.51
CA ARG A 43 4.32 -2.77 -7.37
C ARG A 43 5.64 -3.25 -6.77
N ASP A 44 6.59 -3.69 -7.59
CA ASP A 44 7.90 -4.17 -7.13
C ASP A 44 8.68 -3.08 -6.37
N VAL A 45 8.62 -1.83 -6.85
CA VAL A 45 9.21 -0.68 -6.16
C VAL A 45 8.53 -0.44 -4.82
N LYS A 46 7.19 -0.42 -4.77
CA LYS A 46 6.44 -0.27 -3.50
C LYS A 46 6.76 -1.40 -2.52
N ARG A 47 6.92 -2.63 -3.02
CA ARG A 47 7.27 -3.81 -2.26
C ARG A 47 8.68 -3.73 -1.67
N GLN A 48 9.64 -3.14 -2.38
CA GLN A 48 10.97 -2.86 -1.84
C GLN A 48 10.95 -1.74 -0.80
N LEU A 49 10.26 -0.63 -1.09
CA LEU A 49 10.11 0.50 -0.16
C LEU A 49 9.35 0.12 1.12
N TRP A 50 8.49 -0.88 1.06
CA TRP A 50 7.81 -1.42 2.24
C TRP A 50 8.78 -1.89 3.33
N LEU A 51 9.91 -2.47 2.93
CA LEU A 51 10.94 -2.94 3.85
C LEU A 51 11.76 -1.79 4.46
N THR A 52 11.87 -0.65 3.76
CA THR A 52 12.63 0.52 4.23
C THR A 52 11.82 1.41 5.16
N ARG A 53 10.51 1.20 5.26
CA ARG A 53 9.64 1.94 6.18
C ARG A 53 10.07 1.78 7.64
N PRO A 54 9.77 2.77 8.51
CA PRO A 54 10.13 2.72 9.92
C PRO A 54 9.21 1.75 10.68
N TRP A 55 9.52 0.46 10.62
CA TRP A 55 8.91 -0.57 11.46
C TRP A 55 9.23 -0.28 12.93
N ARG A 56 8.22 0.12 13.69
CA ARG A 56 8.35 0.39 15.12
C ARG A 56 8.36 -0.92 15.88
N ARG A 57 8.83 -0.90 17.14
CA ARG A 57 8.74 -2.04 18.04
C ARG A 57 7.70 -1.78 19.11
N ASP A 58 6.88 -2.79 19.40
CA ASP A 58 5.98 -2.74 20.55
C ASP A 58 6.74 -3.07 21.85
N ALA A 59 6.04 -3.01 22.99
CA ALA A 59 6.62 -3.33 24.29
C ALA A 59 7.14 -4.77 24.41
N THR A 60 6.69 -5.67 23.52
CA THR A 60 7.13 -7.07 23.45
C THR A 60 8.32 -7.25 22.48
N GLY A 61 8.78 -6.16 21.85
CA GLY A 61 9.84 -6.18 20.84
C GLY A 61 9.38 -6.62 19.45
N ARG A 62 8.08 -6.79 19.22
CA ARG A 62 7.53 -7.21 17.90
C ARG A 62 7.51 -6.01 16.96
N ALA A 63 7.88 -6.25 15.70
CA ALA A 63 7.94 -5.20 14.70
C ALA A 63 6.53 -4.90 14.16
N TYR A 64 6.13 -3.63 14.10
CA TYR A 64 4.86 -3.23 13.54
C TYR A 64 4.96 -2.00 12.65
N LEU A 65 4.00 -1.88 11.73
CA LEU A 65 3.84 -0.77 10.81
C LEU A 65 2.35 -0.43 10.69
N ARG A 66 2.01 0.86 10.66
CA ARG A 66 0.67 1.32 10.30
C ARG A 66 0.70 1.82 8.87
N SER A 67 -0.24 1.37 8.04
CA SER A 67 -0.36 1.79 6.63
C SER A 67 -1.80 1.69 6.17
N ASP A 68 -2.29 2.70 5.46
CA ASP A 68 -3.55 2.65 4.72
C ASP A 68 -4.76 2.21 5.57
N GLY A 69 -4.79 2.63 6.85
CA GLY A 69 -5.84 2.24 7.78
C GLY A 69 -5.67 0.85 8.41
N TYR A 70 -4.58 0.13 8.14
CA TYR A 70 -4.25 -1.16 8.74
C TYR A 70 -3.06 -1.08 9.68
N TYR A 71 -3.07 -1.97 10.67
CA TYR A 71 -1.95 -2.29 11.55
C TYR A 71 -1.36 -3.63 11.11
N VAL A 72 -0.09 -3.62 10.74
CA VAL A 72 0.67 -4.79 10.33
C VAL A 72 1.71 -5.12 11.40
N LEU A 73 1.76 -6.37 11.82
CA LEU A 73 2.69 -6.92 12.79
C LEU A 73 3.54 -8.01 12.14
N SER A 74 4.83 -8.03 12.39
CA SER A 74 5.75 -9.14 12.08
C SER A 74 6.32 -9.68 13.39
N ARG A 75 6.21 -10.99 13.60
CA ARG A 75 6.74 -11.66 14.79
C ARG A 75 7.12 -13.10 14.50
N VAL A 76 7.96 -13.67 15.36
CA VAL A 76 8.18 -15.11 15.43
C VAL A 76 7.11 -15.75 16.30
N SER A 77 6.61 -16.91 15.88
CA SER A 77 5.77 -17.81 16.69
C SER A 77 5.97 -19.24 16.25
N ASP A 78 6.04 -20.13 17.23
CA ASP A 78 6.25 -21.56 16.99
C ASP A 78 7.47 -21.86 16.09
N GLY A 79 8.55 -21.09 16.26
CA GLY A 79 9.78 -21.24 15.50
C GLY A 79 9.74 -20.70 14.06
N ALA A 80 8.61 -20.20 13.58
CA ALA A 80 8.48 -19.61 12.24
C ALA A 80 8.12 -18.11 12.31
N TRP A 81 8.48 -17.37 11.26
CA TRP A 81 8.01 -15.99 11.11
C TRP A 81 6.56 -15.97 10.64
N GLN A 82 5.80 -15.01 11.16
CA GLN A 82 4.41 -14.77 10.79
C GLN A 82 4.13 -13.26 10.74
N TYR A 83 3.11 -12.90 9.97
CA TYR A 83 2.52 -11.57 10.01
C TYR A 83 1.08 -11.61 10.52
N GLU A 84 0.63 -10.49 11.07
CA GLU A 84 -0.77 -10.23 11.38
C GLU A 84 -1.16 -8.86 10.81
N ILE A 85 -2.29 -8.79 10.11
CA ILE A 85 -2.88 -7.55 9.59
C ILE A 85 -4.26 -7.39 10.21
N ARG A 86 -4.57 -6.20 10.71
CA ARG A 86 -5.90 -5.85 11.23
C ARG A 86 -6.25 -4.41 10.86
N LYS A 87 -7.54 -4.11 10.71
CA LYS A 87 -7.98 -2.73 10.44
C LYS A 87 -7.81 -1.88 11.70
N CYS A 88 -7.36 -0.64 11.56
CA CYS A 88 -7.22 0.25 12.70
C CYS A 88 -8.60 0.60 13.25
N GLY A 89 -8.81 0.33 14.55
CA GLY A 89 -10.11 0.49 15.19
C GLY A 89 -10.93 -0.79 15.27
N ASP A 90 -10.61 -1.80 14.45
CA ASP A 90 -11.25 -3.11 14.49
C ASP A 90 -10.26 -4.17 15.02
N LYS A 91 -10.59 -4.77 16.17
CA LYS A 91 -9.70 -5.75 16.83
C LYS A 91 -10.10 -7.19 16.54
N GLU A 92 -11.30 -7.43 16.03
CA GLU A 92 -11.82 -8.78 15.79
C GLU A 92 -11.37 -9.32 14.44
N ASN A 93 -11.37 -8.49 13.39
CA ASN A 93 -10.94 -8.94 12.08
C ASN A 93 -9.42 -8.84 11.93
N ARG A 94 -8.77 -10.01 12.00
CA ARG A 94 -7.34 -10.16 11.74
C ARG A 94 -7.08 -11.21 10.67
N LEU A 95 -6.19 -10.88 9.75
CA LEU A 95 -5.59 -11.79 8.79
C LEU A 95 -4.20 -12.20 9.29
N VAL A 96 -3.92 -13.49 9.34
CA VAL A 96 -2.62 -14.02 9.81
C VAL A 96 -2.03 -14.93 8.74
N GLY A 97 -0.78 -14.70 8.39
CA GLY A 97 0.03 -15.61 7.58
C GLY A 97 1.23 -16.10 8.39
N ASN A 98 1.57 -17.38 8.31
CA ASN A 98 2.66 -17.99 9.09
C ASN A 98 3.55 -18.91 8.23
N GLY A 99 4.59 -19.50 8.83
CA GLY A 99 5.48 -20.45 8.16
C GLY A 99 6.60 -19.80 7.34
N TYR A 100 6.87 -18.50 7.53
CA TYR A 100 7.92 -17.82 6.80
C TYR A 100 9.31 -18.11 7.39
N SER A 101 10.29 -18.29 6.51
CA SER A 101 11.68 -18.58 6.88
C SER A 101 12.44 -17.38 7.47
N SER A 102 11.94 -16.16 7.26
CA SER A 102 12.58 -14.93 7.74
C SER A 102 11.58 -13.80 7.99
N ASP A 103 12.00 -12.81 8.77
CA ASP A 103 11.26 -11.56 9.01
C ASP A 103 10.96 -10.83 7.69
N ILE A 104 11.94 -10.76 6.80
CA ILE A 104 11.78 -10.10 5.49
C ILE A 104 10.69 -10.81 4.69
N ALA A 105 10.71 -12.14 4.64
CA ALA A 105 9.69 -12.92 3.94
C ALA A 105 8.28 -12.67 4.52
N ALA A 106 8.14 -12.64 5.84
CA ALA A 106 6.87 -12.33 6.49
C ALA A 106 6.37 -10.91 6.18
N ARG A 107 7.26 -9.91 6.21
CA ARG A 107 6.91 -8.51 5.89
C ARG A 107 6.52 -8.33 4.44
N LEU A 108 7.21 -8.99 3.51
CA LEU A 108 6.85 -8.97 2.09
C LEU A 108 5.51 -9.65 1.84
N ALA A 109 5.26 -10.81 2.45
CA ALA A 109 3.97 -11.46 2.38
C ALA A 109 2.84 -10.58 2.97
N ALA A 110 3.13 -9.84 4.04
CA ALA A 110 2.20 -8.87 4.59
C ALA A 110 1.89 -7.70 3.63
N PHE A 111 2.86 -7.26 2.84
CA PHE A 111 2.64 -6.26 1.78
C PHE A 111 1.71 -6.79 0.69
N ASP A 112 1.91 -8.04 0.29
CA ASP A 112 1.06 -8.67 -0.73
C ASP A 112 -0.38 -8.77 -0.20
N ALA A 113 -0.56 -9.25 1.05
CA ALA A 113 -1.87 -9.38 1.69
C ALA A 113 -2.59 -8.03 1.93
N ILE A 114 -1.90 -6.97 2.38
CA ILE A 114 -2.55 -5.65 2.55
C ILE A 114 -2.95 -5.06 1.19
N THR A 115 -2.18 -5.32 0.13
CA THR A 115 -2.53 -4.86 -1.22
C THR A 115 -3.82 -5.51 -1.72
N GLU A 116 -4.00 -6.80 -1.47
CA GLU A 116 -5.25 -7.52 -1.78
C GLU A 116 -6.43 -6.98 -0.96
N LEU A 117 -6.24 -6.72 0.34
CA LEU A 117 -7.27 -6.12 1.19
C LEU A 117 -7.70 -4.73 0.70
N LEU A 118 -6.74 -3.89 0.30
CA LEU A 118 -7.04 -2.56 -0.24
C LEU A 118 -7.79 -2.63 -1.57
N GLN A 119 -7.48 -3.61 -2.43
CA GLN A 119 -8.21 -3.84 -3.66
C GLN A 119 -9.65 -4.29 -3.40
N ALA A 120 -9.86 -5.18 -2.41
CA ALA A 120 -11.18 -5.63 -2.02
C ALA A 120 -12.02 -4.49 -1.40
N ASP A 121 -11.45 -3.70 -0.49
CA ASP A 121 -12.13 -2.54 0.11
C ASP A 121 -12.52 -1.50 -0.96
N ALA A 122 -11.67 -1.28 -1.98
CA ALA A 122 -11.97 -0.38 -3.09
C ALA A 122 -13.12 -0.86 -3.98
N GLN A 123 -13.27 -2.17 -4.19
CA GLN A 123 -14.39 -2.74 -4.94
C GLN A 123 -15.72 -2.55 -4.21
N ILE A 124 -15.74 -2.79 -2.90
CA ILE A 124 -16.93 -2.63 -2.06
C ILE A 124 -17.44 -1.17 -2.10
N ILE A 125 -16.54 -0.19 -2.05
CA ILE A 125 -16.91 1.23 -2.11
C ILE A 125 -17.40 1.63 -3.50
N GLY A 126 -16.82 1.05 -4.56
CA GLY A 126 -17.22 1.32 -5.94
C GLY A 126 -18.56 0.71 -6.36
N GLU A 127 -19.00 -0.38 -5.72
CA GLU A 127 -20.32 -0.99 -5.94
C GLU A 127 -21.46 -0.35 -5.13
N ALA A 128 -21.13 0.51 -4.16
CA ALA A 128 -22.10 1.20 -3.31
C ALA A 128 -22.44 2.64 -3.78
N ALA A 129 -21.89 3.09 -4.92
CA ALA A 129 -22.10 4.41 -5.52
C ALA A 129 -22.84 4.30 -6.85
#